data_AF-A0A955TDA2-F1
#
_entry.id   AF-A0A955TDA2-F1
#
_cell.length_a   1.000
_cell.length_b   1.000
_cell.length_c   1.000
_cell.angle_alpha   90.00
_cell.angle_beta   90.00
_cell.angle_gamma   90.00
#
_symmetry.space_group_name_H-M   'P 1'
#
loop_
_entity.id
_entity.type
_entity.pdbx_description
1 polymer ?
#
loop_
_entity_poly.entity_id
_entity_poly.type
_entity_poly.pdbx_seq_one_letter_code
_entity_poly.pdbx_strand_id
1 'polypeptide(L)'
;LFSRHVSSEVAQAVWEKREQFLEKGRLRPQKLVVTTLFTDLEGFTTVAENMEPDTVLDWLNTYMERMVKIITNHGGMVDDYHGDMIKADFGVFRLGQTEADKRQDVNHAVSCAVALEQEMRHLNSQWQQQGLPAVRMRIGIQTGPV
;
A
#
# COMPACT_ATOMS: atom_id res chain seq x y z
N LEU A 1 20.33 9.14 -3.39
CA LEU A 1 20.20 8.47 -4.71
C LEU A 1 19.18 7.33 -4.66
N PHE A 2 19.27 6.39 -3.71
CA PHE A 2 18.33 5.28 -3.56
C PHE A 2 16.91 5.72 -3.12
N SER A 3 16.78 6.58 -2.11
CA SER A 3 15.50 7.10 -1.58
C SER A 3 14.66 7.96 -2.54
N ARG A 4 15.15 8.25 -3.75
CA ARG A 4 14.37 8.96 -4.78
C ARG A 4 13.44 8.03 -5.56
N HIS A 5 13.68 6.72 -5.50
CA HIS A 5 13.00 5.72 -6.34
C HIS A 5 12.32 4.62 -5.52
N VAL A 6 12.43 4.68 -4.20
CA VAL A 6 11.78 3.75 -3.26
C VAL A 6 11.20 4.56 -2.11
N SER A 7 10.18 4.03 -1.46
CA SER A 7 9.59 4.65 -0.28
C SER A 7 10.62 4.86 0.84
N SER A 8 10.41 5.85 1.71
CA SER A 8 11.30 6.15 2.83
C SER A 8 11.50 4.93 3.72
N GLU A 9 10.44 4.15 3.88
CA GLU A 9 10.37 2.97 4.72
C GLU A 9 11.23 1.84 4.14
N VAL A 10 11.19 1.62 2.81
CA VAL A 10 12.08 0.68 2.12
C VAL A 10 13.54 1.13 2.25
N ALA A 11 13.82 2.40 1.98
CA ALA A 11 15.18 2.93 2.05
C ALA A 11 15.76 2.78 3.47
N GLN A 12 14.96 3.09 4.49
CA GLN A 12 15.35 2.93 5.89
C GLN A 12 15.55 1.47 6.27
N ALA A 13 14.62 0.57 5.92
CA ALA A 13 14.72 -0.85 6.23
C ALA A 13 15.97 -1.50 5.60
N VAL A 14 16.25 -1.19 4.33
CA VAL A 14 17.46 -1.64 3.64
C VAL A 14 18.72 -1.08 4.29
N TRP A 15 18.70 0.19 4.72
CA TRP A 15 19.87 0.82 5.34
C TRP A 15 20.18 0.25 6.72
N GLU A 16 19.16 0.07 7.57
CA GLU A 16 19.28 -0.49 8.91
C GLU A 16 19.76 -1.94 8.87
N LYS A 17 19.24 -2.73 7.92
CA LYS A 17 19.57 -4.15 7.77
C LYS A 17 20.54 -4.42 6.62
N ARG A 18 21.36 -3.43 6.26
CA ARG A 18 22.23 -3.50 5.07
C ARG A 18 23.17 -4.69 5.04
N GLU A 19 23.64 -5.19 6.18
CA GLU A 19 24.49 -6.39 6.24
C GLU A 19 23.74 -7.67 5.85
N GLN A 20 22.41 -7.68 6.02
CA GLN A 20 21.54 -8.81 5.68
C GLN A 20 21.06 -8.73 4.22
N PHE A 21 20.80 -7.50 3.74
CA PHE A 21 20.21 -7.27 2.42
C PHE A 21 21.22 -6.83 1.36
N LEU A 22 22.42 -6.38 1.70
CA LEU A 22 23.46 -6.01 0.73
C LEU A 22 24.62 -7.00 0.73
N GLU A 23 24.99 -7.44 -0.47
CA GLU A 23 26.21 -8.18 -0.74
C GLU A 23 27.01 -7.43 -1.82
N LYS A 24 28.25 -7.05 -1.50
CA LYS A 24 29.13 -6.26 -2.40
C LYS A 24 28.44 -4.97 -2.94
N GLY A 25 27.66 -4.31 -2.08
CA GLY A 25 26.94 -3.08 -2.43
C GLY A 25 25.70 -3.28 -3.30
N ARG A 26 25.24 -4.52 -3.51
CA ARG A 26 24.03 -4.84 -4.28
C ARG A 26 23.00 -5.53 -3.39
N LEU A 27 21.72 -5.29 -3.65
CA LEU A 27 20.65 -6.03 -2.99
C LEU A 27 20.77 -7.53 -3.29
N ARG A 28 20.75 -8.33 -2.22
CA ARG A 28 20.72 -9.79 -2.29
C ARG A 28 19.27 -10.25 -2.37
N PRO A 29 18.88 -11.03 -3.39
CA PRO A 29 17.54 -11.62 -3.47
C PRO A 29 17.26 -12.50 -2.23
N GLN A 30 16.06 -12.36 -1.67
CA GLN A 30 15.57 -13.16 -0.55
C GLN A 30 14.25 -13.77 -0.96
N LYS A 31 14.03 -15.04 -0.61
CA LYS A 31 12.73 -15.68 -0.74
C LYS A 31 12.00 -15.57 0.59
N LEU A 32 10.89 -14.85 0.61
CA LEU A 32 10.13 -14.58 1.84
C LEU A 32 8.68 -14.98 1.67
N VAL A 33 8.01 -15.38 2.76
CA VAL A 33 6.55 -15.51 2.74
C VAL A 33 5.98 -14.19 3.22
N VAL A 34 5.34 -13.47 2.32
CA VAL A 34 4.73 -12.16 2.61
C VAL A 34 3.23 -12.24 2.44
N THR A 35 2.53 -11.36 3.14
CA THR A 35 1.12 -11.09 2.89
C THR A 35 1.01 -9.80 2.11
N THR A 36 0.52 -9.87 0.87
CA THR A 36 0.33 -8.74 -0.02
C THR A 36 -1.13 -8.33 -0.05
N LEU A 37 -1.38 -7.03 0.07
CA LEU A 37 -2.66 -6.38 -0.09
C LEU A 37 -2.64 -5.54 -1.37
N PHE A 38 -3.67 -5.67 -2.19
CA PHE A 38 -3.92 -4.86 -3.37
C PHE A 38 -5.21 -4.08 -3.18
N THR A 39 -5.21 -2.79 -3.49
CA THR A 39 -6.44 -1.99 -3.62
C THR A 39 -6.63 -1.55 -5.06
N ASP A 40 -7.87 -1.29 -5.47
CA ASP A 40 -8.20 -0.74 -6.78
C ASP A 40 -9.57 -0.04 -6.71
N LEU A 41 -9.73 1.09 -7.41
CA LEU A 41 -10.98 1.86 -7.42
C LEU A 41 -11.87 1.43 -8.59
N GLU A 42 -13.05 0.90 -8.26
CA GLU A 42 -14.07 0.56 -9.24
C GLU A 42 -14.56 1.83 -9.95
N GLY A 43 -14.40 1.88 -11.27
CA GLY A 43 -14.85 3.00 -12.10
C GLY A 43 -13.88 4.18 -12.17
N PHE A 44 -12.64 4.03 -11.68
CA PHE A 44 -11.63 5.10 -11.73
C PHE A 44 -11.46 5.71 -13.13
N THR A 45 -11.28 4.87 -14.16
CA THR A 45 -11.10 5.36 -15.54
C THR A 45 -12.24 6.27 -15.97
N THR A 46 -13.49 5.88 -15.71
CA THR A 46 -14.67 6.68 -16.04
C THR A 46 -14.69 8.00 -15.27
N VAL A 47 -14.32 7.98 -13.99
CA VAL A 47 -14.20 9.21 -13.19
C VAL A 47 -13.13 10.13 -13.76
N ALA A 48 -11.95 9.59 -14.04
CA ALA A 48 -10.80 10.34 -14.54
C ALA A 48 -11.04 10.97 -15.91
N GLU A 49 -11.76 10.30 -16.81
CA GLU A 49 -12.10 10.82 -18.14
C GLU A 49 -13.13 11.95 -18.12
N ASN A 50 -13.93 12.07 -17.04
CA ASN A 50 -14.99 13.08 -16.90
C ASN A 50 -14.63 14.21 -15.93
N MET A 51 -13.39 14.26 -15.45
CA MET A 51 -12.89 15.29 -14.53
C MET A 51 -11.77 16.09 -15.19
N GLU A 52 -11.68 17.36 -14.83
CA GLU A 52 -10.53 18.19 -15.21
C GLU A 52 -9.23 17.58 -14.63
N PRO A 53 -8.11 17.61 -15.38
CA PRO A 53 -6.86 16.96 -14.99
C PRO A 53 -6.35 17.32 -13.58
N ASP A 54 -6.41 18.60 -13.21
CA ASP A 54 -5.96 19.04 -11.89
C ASP A 54 -6.87 18.49 -10.77
N THR A 55 -8.18 18.47 -11.02
CA THR A 55 -9.17 17.97 -10.05
C THR A 55 -9.05 16.46 -9.84
N VAL A 56 -8.82 15.68 -10.90
CA VAL A 56 -8.63 14.22 -10.74
C VAL A 56 -7.34 13.92 -9.99
N LEU A 57 -6.27 14.69 -10.21
CA LEU A 57 -5.01 14.53 -9.49
C LEU A 57 -5.19 14.83 -8.00
N ASP A 58 -5.84 15.92 -7.63
CA ASP A 58 -6.09 16.27 -6.22
C ASP A 58 -6.98 15.24 -5.52
N TRP A 59 -8.02 14.76 -6.22
CA TRP A 59 -8.92 13.72 -5.74
C TRP A 59 -8.17 12.39 -5.51
N LEU A 60 -7.35 11.97 -6.48
CA LEU A 60 -6.53 10.76 -6.38
C LEU A 60 -5.45 10.87 -5.30
N ASN A 61 -4.77 12.01 -5.19
CA ASN A 61 -3.75 12.24 -4.17
C ASN A 61 -4.35 12.20 -2.76
N THR A 62 -5.54 12.77 -2.56
CA THR A 62 -6.26 12.69 -1.29
C THR A 62 -6.57 11.25 -0.92
N TYR A 63 -7.05 10.45 -1.89
CA TYR A 63 -7.25 9.01 -1.69
C TYR A 63 -5.95 8.31 -1.28
N MET A 64 -4.89 8.47 -2.07
CA MET A 64 -3.60 7.81 -1.88
C MET A 64 -3.02 8.13 -0.50
N GLU A 65 -2.98 9.41 -0.11
CA GLU A 65 -2.43 9.84 1.18
C GLU A 65 -3.14 9.16 2.36
N ARG A 66 -4.48 9.10 2.32
CA ARG A 66 -5.29 8.50 3.37
C ARG A 66 -5.09 6.99 3.47
N MET A 67 -5.07 6.30 2.34
CA MET A 67 -4.86 4.86 2.30
C MET A 67 -3.45 4.47 2.76
N VAL A 68 -2.42 5.16 2.26
CA VAL A 68 -1.02 4.93 2.63
C VAL A 68 -0.80 5.11 4.13
N LYS A 69 -1.40 6.13 4.73
CA LYS A 69 -1.33 6.35 6.18
C LYS A 69 -1.91 5.17 6.96
N ILE A 70 -3.06 4.65 6.53
CA ILE A 70 -3.71 3.50 7.18
C ILE A 70 -2.86 2.23 7.01
N ILE A 71 -2.37 1.97 5.81
CA ILE A 71 -1.48 0.83 5.51
C ILE A 71 -0.25 0.86 6.43
N THR A 72 0.41 2.02 6.51
CA THR A 72 1.60 2.21 7.34
C THR A 72 1.29 1.99 8.83
N ASN A 73 0.15 2.50 9.31
CA ASN A 73 -0.27 2.32 10.71
C ASN A 73 -0.56 0.86 11.08
N HIS A 74 -0.88 0.01 10.09
CA HIS A 74 -1.05 -1.44 10.29
C HIS A 74 0.25 -2.22 10.06
N GLY A 75 1.38 -1.55 9.84
CA GLY A 75 2.68 -2.19 9.59
C GLY A 75 2.83 -2.75 8.18
N GLY A 76 1.97 -2.34 7.24
CA GLY A 76 2.17 -2.60 5.82
C GLY A 76 3.16 -1.60 5.22
N MET A 77 3.89 -2.05 4.21
CA MET A 77 4.81 -1.22 3.45
C MET A 77 4.30 -1.09 2.03
N VAL A 78 4.09 0.14 1.56
CA VAL A 78 3.69 0.37 0.16
C VAL A 78 4.88 0.07 -0.74
N ASP A 79 4.66 -0.85 -1.68
CA ASP A 79 5.65 -1.29 -2.66
C ASP A 79 5.59 -0.40 -3.91
N ASP A 80 4.40 -0.30 -4.51
CA ASP A 80 4.18 0.49 -5.71
C ASP A 80 2.74 1.02 -5.86
N TYR A 81 2.60 1.93 -6.83
CA TYR A 81 1.32 2.42 -7.33
C TYR A 81 1.20 2.05 -8.81
N HIS A 82 0.02 1.56 -9.20
CA HIS A 82 -0.31 1.28 -10.60
C HIS A 82 -1.62 1.97 -10.97
N GLY A 83 -1.52 3.25 -11.37
CA GLY A 83 -2.71 4.10 -11.54
C GLY A 83 -3.35 4.38 -10.18
N ASP A 84 -4.59 3.95 -10.00
CA ASP A 84 -5.35 4.02 -8.75
C ASP A 84 -5.11 2.81 -7.81
N MET A 85 -4.38 1.80 -8.28
CA MET A 85 -4.03 0.63 -7.49
C MET A 85 -2.91 0.92 -6.50
N ILE A 86 -3.07 0.48 -5.24
CA ILE A 86 -1.99 0.46 -4.23
C ILE A 86 -1.61 -0.99 -3.98
N LYS A 87 -0.32 -1.30 -4.05
CA LYS A 87 0.24 -2.56 -3.56
C LYS A 87 0.98 -2.33 -2.25
N ALA A 88 0.65 -3.13 -1.24
CA ALA A 88 1.33 -3.09 0.05
C ALA A 88 1.68 -4.49 0.54
N ASP A 89 2.88 -4.64 1.09
CA ASP A 89 3.38 -5.90 1.61
C ASP A 89 3.55 -5.84 3.14
N PHE A 90 3.15 -6.93 3.79
CA PHE A 90 3.28 -7.15 5.23
C PHE A 90 4.31 -8.26 5.48
N GLY A 91 5.20 -8.02 6.45
CA GLY A 91 6.27 -8.97 6.80
C GLY A 91 7.55 -8.81 5.97
N VAL A 92 7.63 -7.83 5.07
CA VAL A 92 8.85 -7.55 4.29
C VAL A 92 10.03 -7.15 5.17
N PHE A 93 11.24 -7.43 4.68
CA PHE A 93 12.50 -7.20 5.39
C PHE A 93 12.63 -7.91 6.75
N ARG A 94 11.78 -8.90 7.05
CA ARG A 94 11.90 -9.77 8.24
C ARG A 94 12.48 -11.12 7.82
N LEU A 95 13.78 -11.33 8.03
CA LEU A 95 14.41 -12.64 7.82
C LEU A 95 14.08 -13.57 9.00
N GLY A 96 13.95 -14.87 8.73
CA GLY A 96 13.72 -15.87 9.77
C GLY A 96 12.33 -15.83 10.41
N GLN A 97 11.30 -15.40 9.66
CA GLN A 97 9.91 -15.35 10.14
C GLN A 97 9.47 -16.69 10.75
N THR A 98 8.92 -16.62 11.96
CA THR A 98 8.22 -17.74 12.57
C THR A 98 6.81 -17.88 11.98
N GLU A 99 6.12 -18.99 12.24
CA GLU A 99 4.70 -19.13 11.85
C GLU A 99 3.79 -18.14 12.59
N ALA A 100 4.19 -17.70 13.79
CA ALA A 100 3.47 -16.67 14.53
C ALA A 100 3.59 -15.30 13.84
N ASP A 101 4.79 -14.95 13.36
CA ASP A 101 5.03 -13.73 12.59
C ASP A 101 4.13 -13.67 11.35
N LYS A 102 4.12 -14.74 10.55
CA LYS A 102 3.31 -14.82 9.32
C LYS A 102 1.82 -14.68 9.62
N ARG A 103 1.35 -15.31 10.70
CA ARG A 103 -0.05 -15.18 11.14
C ARG A 103 -0.39 -13.76 11.58
N GLN A 104 0.53 -13.08 12.26
CA GLN A 104 0.36 -11.69 12.64
C GLN A 104 0.30 -10.78 11.40
N ASP A 105 1.18 -11.00 10.42
CA ASP A 105 1.19 -10.24 9.17
C ASP A 105 -0.15 -10.41 8.40
N VAL A 106 -0.74 -11.62 8.41
CA VAL A 106 -2.11 -11.86 7.88
C VAL A 106 -3.16 -11.06 8.65
N ASN A 107 -3.14 -11.11 9.98
CA ASN A 107 -4.10 -10.37 10.81
C ASN A 107 -4.01 -8.86 10.57
N HIS A 108 -2.79 -8.32 10.49
CA HIS A 108 -2.56 -6.91 10.17
C HIS A 108 -3.11 -6.53 8.80
N ALA A 109 -2.89 -7.34 7.76
CA ALA A 109 -3.42 -7.08 6.43
C ALA A 109 -4.96 -7.07 6.40
N VAL A 110 -5.61 -8.03 7.10
CA VAL A 110 -7.07 -8.08 7.19
C VAL A 110 -7.64 -6.90 7.98
N SER A 111 -7.05 -6.56 9.13
CA SER A 111 -7.44 -5.38 9.91
C SER A 111 -7.25 -4.08 9.10
N CYS A 112 -6.14 -3.99 8.35
CA CYS A 112 -5.89 -2.89 7.44
C CYS A 112 -7.00 -2.77 6.38
N ALA A 113 -7.38 -3.88 5.73
CA ALA A 113 -8.45 -3.87 4.73
C ALA A 113 -9.77 -3.34 5.28
N VAL A 114 -10.15 -3.72 6.50
CA VAL A 114 -11.34 -3.20 7.17
C VAL A 114 -11.24 -1.69 7.43
N ALA A 115 -10.09 -1.22 7.90
CA ALA A 115 -9.85 0.20 8.15
C ALA A 115 -9.88 1.02 6.85
N LEU A 116 -9.30 0.49 5.76
CA LEU A 116 -9.33 1.11 4.44
C LEU A 116 -10.77 1.25 3.91
N GLU A 117 -11.61 0.21 4.06
CA GLU A 117 -13.02 0.27 3.66
C GLU A 117 -13.80 1.33 4.47
N GLN A 118 -13.51 1.46 5.77
CA GLN A 118 -14.11 2.50 6.62
C GLN A 118 -13.69 3.91 6.19
N GLU A 119 -12.41 4.13 5.90
CA GLU A 119 -11.91 5.41 5.42
C GLU A 119 -12.50 5.77 4.04
N MET A 120 -12.67 4.80 3.15
CA MET A 120 -13.33 5.04 1.86
C MET A 120 -14.78 5.50 2.03
N ARG A 121 -15.51 4.97 3.01
CA ARG A 121 -16.85 5.47 3.36
C ARG A 121 -16.79 6.93 3.84
N HIS A 122 -15.78 7.27 4.64
CA HIS A 122 -15.59 8.64 5.11
C HIS A 122 -15.26 9.61 3.96
N LEU A 123 -14.29 9.26 3.11
CA LEU A 123 -13.92 10.04 1.92
C LEU A 123 -15.11 10.24 0.98
N ASN A 124 -15.87 9.19 0.69
CA ASN A 124 -17.05 9.30 -0.15
C ASN A 124 -18.08 10.27 0.44
N SER A 125 -18.28 10.27 1.76
CA SER A 125 -19.19 11.22 2.41
C SER A 125 -18.71 12.67 2.27
N GLN A 126 -17.39 12.91 2.38
CA GLN A 126 -16.80 14.23 2.19
C GLN A 126 -16.90 14.68 0.73
N TRP A 127 -16.56 13.82 -0.22
CA TRP A 127 -16.62 14.11 -1.65
C TRP A 127 -18.05 14.42 -2.11
N GLN A 128 -19.04 13.67 -1.63
CA GLN A 128 -20.45 13.96 -1.92
C GLN A 128 -20.86 15.36 -1.46
N GLN A 129 -20.39 15.82 -0.30
CA GLN A 129 -20.67 17.19 0.18
C GLN A 129 -19.98 18.26 -0.68
N GLN A 130 -18.90 17.91 -1.36
CA GLN A 130 -18.14 18.77 -2.26
C GLN A 130 -18.60 18.67 -3.73
N GLY A 131 -19.60 17.83 -4.04
CA GLY A 131 -20.04 17.56 -5.40
C GLY A 131 -19.06 16.71 -6.23
N LEU A 132 -18.12 16.04 -5.57
CA LEU A 132 -17.15 15.13 -6.18
C LEU A 132 -17.70 13.69 -6.25
N PRO A 133 -17.21 12.87 -7.19
CA PRO A 133 -17.68 11.51 -7.37
C PRO A 133 -17.32 10.61 -6.17
N ALA A 134 -18.26 9.74 -5.82
CA ALA A 134 -18.04 8.66 -4.87
C ALA A 134 -17.68 7.37 -5.63
N VAL A 135 -16.75 6.59 -5.09
CA VAL A 135 -16.24 5.35 -5.71
C VAL A 135 -16.22 4.20 -4.73
N ARG A 136 -16.26 2.96 -5.24
CA ARG A 136 -16.03 1.77 -4.43
C ARG A 136 -14.57 1.35 -4.58
N MET A 137 -13.96 0.95 -3.47
CA MET A 137 -12.65 0.31 -3.47
C MET A 137 -12.80 -1.21 -3.37
N ARG A 138 -12.02 -1.92 -4.18
CA ARG A 138 -11.87 -3.38 -4.14
C ARG A 138 -10.55 -3.69 -3.45
N ILE A 139 -10.52 -4.75 -2.64
CA ILE A 139 -9.33 -5.17 -1.89
C ILE A 139 -9.09 -6.66 -2.11
N GLY A 140 -7.87 -7.03 -2.50
CA GLY A 140 -7.41 -8.41 -2.57
C GLY A 140 -6.28 -8.65 -1.58
N ILE A 141 -6.25 -9.81 -0.92
CA ILE A 141 -5.18 -10.22 -0.02
C ILE A 141 -4.68 -11.61 -0.42
N GLN A 142 -3.36 -11.76 -0.50
CA GLN A 142 -2.69 -13.03 -0.78
C GLN A 142 -1.50 -13.21 0.16
N THR A 143 -1.30 -14.42 0.67
CA THR A 143 -0.06 -14.81 1.36
C THR A 143 0.67 -15.86 0.55
N GLY A 144 1.97 -15.67 0.31
CA GLY A 144 2.75 -16.64 -0.42
C GLY A 144 4.24 -16.29 -0.51
N PRO A 145 5.05 -17.23 -1.05
CA PRO A 145 6.46 -16.96 -1.31
C PRO A 145 6.62 -15.95 -2.45
N VAL A 146 7.44 -14.93 -2.22
CA VAL A 146 7.91 -13.94 -3.20
C VAL A 146 9.42 -13.97 -3.34
#